data_AF-A0A357T0K4-F1
#
_entry.id   AF-A0A357T0K4-F1
#
_cell.length_a   1.000
_cell.length_b   1.000
_cell.length_c   1.000
_cell.angle_alpha   90.00
_cell.angle_beta   90.00
_cell.angle_gamma   90.00
#
_symmetry.space_group_name_H-M   'P 1'
#
loop_
_entity.id
_entity.type
_entity.pdbx_description
1 polymer ?
#
loop_
_entity_poly.entity_id
_entity_poly.type
_entity_poly.pdbx_seq_one_letter_code
_entity_poly.pdbx_strand_id
1 'polypeptide(L)'
;KFISKLIKTLQSKEDPHNIAMGFALGSIIGLTPFWSLHNLLVFVLILIFNVSIPTALFGIFFFSCFAYFFDPQFHNLGYFLLVKIEFLKP
;
A
#
# COMPACT_ATOMS: atom_id res chain seq x y z
N LYS A 1 -17.06 8.54 13.46
CA LYS A 1 -17.99 7.51 12.90
C LYS A 1 -17.35 6.59 11.85
N PHE A 2 -16.40 7.06 11.03
CA PHE A 2 -15.73 6.24 10.00
C PHE A 2 -14.98 5.02 10.56
N ILE A 3 -14.21 5.21 11.64
CA ILE A 3 -13.45 4.14 12.31
C ILE A 3 -14.38 3.03 12.84
N SER A 4 -15.52 3.40 13.43
CA SER A 4 -16.52 2.42 13.90
C SER A 4 -17.19 1.64 12.75
N LYS A 5 -17.36 2.26 11.58
CA LYS A 5 -17.84 1.56 10.37
C LYS A 5 -16.79 0.63 9.82
N LEU A 6 -15.52 1.04 9.75
CA LEU A 6 -14.40 0.18 9.38
C LEU A 6 -14.30 -1.03 10.31
N ILE A 7 -14.36 -0.83 11.63
CA ILE A 7 -14.35 -1.92 12.62
C ILE A 7 -15.57 -2.83 12.45
N LYS A 8 -16.76 -2.28 12.17
CA LYS A 8 -17.97 -3.09 11.90
C LYS A 8 -17.90 -3.85 10.58
N THR A 9 -17.27 -3.31 9.54
CA THR A 9 -17.04 -4.02 8.27
C THR A 9 -16.01 -5.12 8.46
N LEU A 10 -14.93 -4.86 9.22
CA LEU A 10 -13.96 -5.86 9.65
C LEU A 10 -14.58 -6.97 10.52
N GLN A 11 -15.64 -6.66 11.27
CA GLN A 11 -16.41 -7.61 12.08
C GLN A 11 -17.66 -8.16 11.37
N SER A 12 -17.95 -7.73 10.15
CA SER A 12 -19.08 -8.25 9.39
C SER A 12 -18.74 -9.65 8.87
N LYS A 13 -19.74 -10.43 8.43
CA LYS A 13 -19.59 -11.82 7.96
C LYS A 13 -18.73 -11.98 6.68
N GLU A 14 -17.83 -11.05 6.39
CA GLU A 14 -16.79 -11.23 5.40
C GLU A 14 -15.73 -12.18 5.97
N ASP A 15 -15.30 -13.16 5.17
CA ASP A 15 -14.22 -14.04 5.57
C ASP A 15 -12.98 -13.22 5.95
N PRO A 16 -12.33 -13.48 7.10
CA PRO A 16 -11.12 -12.77 7.54
C PRO A 16 -10.02 -12.77 6.47
N HIS A 17 -10.01 -13.80 5.62
CA HIS A 17 -9.10 -13.90 4.48
C HIS A 17 -9.31 -12.79 3.44
N ASN A 18 -10.57 -12.42 3.14
CA ASN A 18 -10.91 -11.38 2.15
C ASN A 18 -10.54 -9.99 2.65
N ILE A 19 -10.64 -9.77 3.96
CA ILE A 19 -10.17 -8.56 4.65
C ILE A 19 -8.65 -8.47 4.57
N ALA A 20 -7.94 -9.55 4.92
CA ALA A 20 -6.48 -9.57 4.89
C ALA A 20 -5.93 -9.36 3.48
N MET A 21 -6.52 -10.02 2.48
CA MET A 21 -6.16 -9.84 1.07
C MET A 21 -6.47 -8.44 0.56
N GLY A 22 -7.62 -7.87 0.92
CA GLY A 22 -7.95 -6.49 0.57
C GLY A 22 -6.92 -5.52 1.11
N PHE A 23 -6.59 -5.61 2.39
CA PHE A 23 -5.55 -4.79 3.02
C PHE A 23 -4.16 -5.00 2.41
N ALA A 24 -3.77 -6.24 2.12
CA ALA A 24 -2.49 -6.55 1.48
C ALA A 24 -2.39 -5.94 0.08
N LEU A 25 -3.39 -6.15 -0.79
CA LEU A 25 -3.41 -5.55 -2.13
C LEU A 25 -3.47 -4.02 -2.07
N GLY A 26 -4.22 -3.47 -1.12
CA GLY A 26 -4.26 -2.03 -0.88
C GLY A 26 -2.90 -1.46 -0.45
N SER A 27 -2.13 -2.19 0.37
CA SER A 27 -0.78 -1.78 0.77
C SER A 27 0.19 -1.69 -0.41
N ILE A 28 0.06 -2.60 -1.39
CA ILE A 28 0.90 -2.60 -2.59
C ILE A 28 0.66 -1.32 -3.40
N ILE A 29 -0.60 -0.98 -3.67
CA ILE A 29 -0.96 0.27 -4.36
C ILE A 29 -0.55 1.49 -3.53
N GLY A 30 -0.68 1.42 -2.20
CA GLY A 30 -0.37 2.54 -1.31
C GLY A 30 1.12 2.88 -1.23
N LEU A 31 2.00 1.87 -1.26
CA LEU A 31 3.46 2.01 -1.19
C LEU A 31 4.14 2.28 -2.53
N THR A 32 3.42 2.13 -3.64
CA THR A 32 3.98 2.29 -4.98
C THR A 32 3.49 3.58 -5.64
N PRO A 33 4.27 4.16 -6.57
CA PRO A 33 3.87 5.39 -7.26
C PRO A 33 2.53 5.21 -7.98
N PHE A 34 1.57 6.10 -7.71
CA PHE A 34 0.18 6.00 -8.17
C PHE A 34 0.06 5.79 -9.69
N TRP A 35 0.93 6.42 -10.48
CA TRP A 35 0.94 6.37 -11.94
C TRP A 35 1.67 5.17 -12.55
N SER A 36 2.04 4.17 -11.75
CA SER A 36 2.66 2.95 -12.26
C SER A 36 1.65 2.03 -12.94
N LEU A 37 2.03 1.43 -14.08
CA LEU A 37 1.25 0.36 -14.73
C LEU A 37 0.98 -0.82 -13.79
N HIS A 38 1.88 -1.04 -12.83
CA HIS A 38 1.72 -2.05 -11.78
C HIS A 38 0.44 -1.83 -10.97
N ASN A 39 0.09 -0.58 -10.65
CA ASN A 39 -1.08 -0.28 -9.82
C ASN A 39 -2.39 -0.55 -10.55
N LEU A 40 -2.42 -0.35 -11.87
CA LEU A 40 -3.54 -0.76 -12.70
C LEU A 40 -3.74 -2.28 -12.62
N LEU A 41 -2.66 -3.06 -12.71
CA LEU A 41 -2.71 -4.51 -12.60
C LEU A 41 -3.24 -4.93 -11.22
N VAL A 42 -2.71 -4.36 -10.13
CA VAL A 42 -3.15 -4.69 -8.77
C VAL A 42 -4.62 -4.28 -8.54
N PHE A 43 -5.06 -3.16 -9.11
CA PHE A 43 -6.45 -2.74 -9.05
C PHE A 43 -7.39 -3.72 -9.76
N VAL A 44 -6.99 -4.24 -10.92
CA VAL A 44 -7.73 -5.32 -11.60
C VAL A 44 -7.75 -6.59 -10.75
N LEU A 45 -6.66 -6.94 -10.07
CA LEU A 45 -6.64 -8.08 -9.14
C LEU A 45 -7.63 -7.89 -7.97
N ILE A 46 -7.74 -6.68 -7.42
CA ILE A 46 -8.73 -6.35 -6.37
C ILE A 46 -10.16 -6.54 -6.88
N LEU A 47 -10.44 -6.29 -8.15
CA LEU A 47 -11.77 -6.49 -8.75
C LEU A 47 -12.08 -7.95 -9.10
N ILE A 48 -11.07 -8.74 -9.45
CA ILE A 48 -11.22 -10.16 -9.80
C ILE A 48 -11.30 -11.04 -8.54
N PHE A 49 -10.50 -10.74 -7.52
CA PHE A 49 -10.54 -11.47 -6.26
C PHE A 49 -11.71 -11.00 -5.39
N ASN A 50 -12.30 -11.93 -4.64
CA ASN A 50 -13.33 -11.61 -3.63
C ASN A 50 -12.67 -10.95 -2.41
N VAL A 51 -12.21 -9.71 -2.55
CA VAL A 51 -11.59 -8.96 -1.45
C VAL A 51 -12.49 -7.86 -0.93
N SER A 52 -12.28 -7.46 0.32
CA SER A 52 -13.05 -6.38 0.93
C SER A 52 -12.56 -5.01 0.46
N ILE A 53 -13.29 -4.37 -0.46
CA ILE A 53 -12.96 -3.05 -1.02
C ILE A 53 -12.71 -1.98 0.06
N PRO A 54 -13.48 -1.89 1.16
CA PRO A 54 -13.21 -0.92 2.23
C PRO A 54 -11.84 -1.11 2.87
N THR A 55 -11.40 -2.35 3.04
CA THR A 55 -10.08 -2.66 3.63
C THR A 55 -8.94 -2.39 2.67
N ALA A 56 -9.16 -2.61 1.36
CA ALA A 56 -8.22 -2.22 0.33
C ALA A 56 -8.02 -0.71 0.27
N LEU A 57 -9.11 0.08 0.26
CA LEU A 57 -9.05 1.54 0.31
C LEU A 57 -8.37 2.04 1.59
N PHE A 58 -8.61 1.39 2.73
CA PHE A 58 -7.93 1.73 3.98
C PHE A 58 -6.43 1.44 3.91
N GLY A 59 -6.03 0.30 3.34
CA GLY A 59 -4.63 -0.04 3.10
C GLY A 59 -3.95 0.99 2.20
N ILE A 60 -4.57 1.37 1.08
CA ILE A 60 -4.05 2.41 0.18
C ILE A 60 -3.83 3.70 0.96
N PHE A 61 -4.85 4.20 1.65
CA PHE A 61 -4.76 5.47 2.37
C PHE A 61 -3.67 5.45 3.45
N PHE A 62 -3.63 4.39 4.26
CA PHE A 62 -2.67 4.26 5.35
C PHE A 62 -1.23 4.20 4.82
N PHE A 63 -0.98 3.35 3.82
CA PHE A 63 0.35 3.17 3.27
C PHE A 63 0.80 4.30 2.34
N SER A 64 -0.11 5.01 1.66
CA SER A 64 0.26 6.22 0.91
C SER A 64 0.69 7.35 1.82
N CYS A 65 0.05 7.49 3.00
CA CYS A 65 0.52 8.42 4.02
C CYS A 65 1.93 8.06 4.50
N PHE A 66 2.18 6.77 4.70
CA PHE A 66 3.50 6.24 5.04
C PHE A 66 4.53 6.52 3.93
N ALA A 67 4.22 6.18 2.68
CA ALA A 67 5.10 6.40 1.53
C ALA A 67 5.48 7.88 1.40
N TYR A 68 4.52 8.79 1.49
CA TYR A 68 4.78 10.23 1.42
C TYR A 68 5.82 10.70 2.46
N PHE A 69 5.83 10.11 3.65
CA PHE A 69 6.80 10.44 4.69
C PHE A 69 8.17 9.81 4.45
N PHE A 70 8.21 8.53 4.05
CA PHE A 70 9.45 7.76 3.94
C PHE A 70 10.17 7.91 2.60
N ASP A 71 9.47 8.23 1.51
CA ASP A 71 10.03 8.42 0.16
C ASP A 71 11.23 9.38 0.13
N PRO A 72 11.16 10.61 0.70
CA PRO A 72 12.32 11.51 0.72
C PRO A 72 13.47 10.97 1.59
N GLN A 73 13.17 10.22 2.65
CA GLN A 73 14.19 9.62 3.50
C GLN A 73 14.94 8.52 2.75
N PHE A 74 14.22 7.65 2.04
CA PHE A 74 14.81 6.60 1.21
C PHE A 74 15.57 7.18 0.01
N HIS A 75 15.08 8.26 -0.60
CA HIS A 75 15.82 8.97 -1.64
C HIS A 75 17.16 9.50 -1.13
N ASN A 76 17.16 10.19 0.02
CA ASN A 76 18.38 10.74 0.60
C ASN A 76 19.36 9.65 1.04
N LEU A 77 18.85 8.56 1.62
CA LEU A 77 19.65 7.40 2.00
C LEU A 77 20.29 6.75 0.77
N GLY A 78 19.51 6.53 -0.30
CA GLY A 78 20.02 6.00 -1.56
C GLY A 78 21.08 6.90 -2.18
N TYR A 79 20.84 8.21 -2.25
CA TYR A 79 21.83 9.17 -2.75
C TYR A 79 23.12 9.15 -1.92
N PHE A 80 23.01 9.11 -0.59
CA PHE A 80 24.17 8.99 0.29
C PHE A 80 24.97 7.72 -0.01
N LEU A 81 24.28 6.57 -0.07
CA LEU A 81 24.92 5.26 -0.29
C LEU A 81 25.57 5.15 -1.67
N LEU A 82 24.87 5.54 -2.74
CA LEU A 82 25.34 5.34 -4.12
C LEU A 82 26.29 6.45 -4.62
N VAL A 83 26.20 7.67 -4.08
CA VAL A 83 26.97 8.82 -4.60
C VAL A 83 28.10 9.24 -3.66
N LYS A 84 27.95 9.09 -2.34
CA LYS A 84 28.96 9.57 -1.39
C LYS A 84 29.92 8.49 -0.91
N ILE A 85 29.56 7.22 -1.00
CA ILE A 85 30.43 6.11 -0.60
C ILE A 85 31.25 5.66 -1.80
N GLU A 86 32.57 5.88 -1.75
CA GLU A 86 33.49 5.57 -2.85
C GLU A 86 33.49 4.08 -3.24
N PHE A 87 33.27 3.18 -2.28
CA PHE A 87 33.20 1.73 -2.51
C PHE A 87 31.98 1.29 -3.33
N LEU A 88 30.90 2.08 -3.33
CA LEU A 88 29.62 1.75 -4.00
C LEU A 88 29.40 2.57 -5.29
N LYS A 89 30.35 3.44 -5.66
CA LYS A 89 30.32 4.13 -6.94
C LYS A 89 30.58 3.11 -8.06
N PRO A 90 29.72 3.03 -9.09
CA PRO A 90 29.93 2.16 -10.24
C PRO A 90 31.15 2.57 -11.06
#